data_AF-A0A936AFI6-F1
#
_entry.id   AF-A0A936AFI6-F1
#
_cell.length_a   1.000
_cell.length_b   1.000
_cell.length_c   1.000
_cell.angle_alpha   90.00
_cell.angle_beta   90.00
_cell.angle_gamma   90.00
#
_symmetry.space_group_name_H-M   'P 1'
#
loop_
_entity.id
_entity.type
_entity.pdbx_description
1 polymer ?
#
loop_
_entity_poly.entity_id
_entity_poly.type
_entity_poly.pdbx_seq_one_letter_code
_entity_poly.pdbx_strand_id
1 'polypeptide(L)'
;MSEQGEPGLLREGETAGKAAVDKMAHDMGVELRAHGVAVVSIWMGLLKTERTEAVLADPELARHYEHLLETMETPQLTGLVIDALARDPHLMDRSAKVWIGAELARQYGIRDVNGREPPSHRPLLGDPPVFSSAIIQ
;
A
#
# COMPACT_ATOMS: atom_id res chain seq x y z
N MET A 1 -35.31 -10.01 -13.15
CA MET A 1 -34.52 -9.96 -11.90
C MET A 1 -33.27 -10.80 -12.10
N SER A 2 -32.17 -10.14 -12.45
CA SER A 2 -30.80 -10.51 -12.10
C SER A 2 -29.93 -9.39 -12.67
N GLU A 3 -29.65 -8.38 -11.84
CA GLU A 3 -28.63 -7.36 -12.12
C GLU A 3 -27.32 -8.08 -12.43
N GLN A 4 -26.89 -7.98 -13.69
CA GLN A 4 -25.53 -8.30 -14.08
C GLN A 4 -24.68 -7.15 -13.53
N GLY A 5 -24.00 -7.39 -12.41
CA GLY A 5 -23.06 -6.43 -11.83
C GLY A 5 -21.85 -6.30 -12.76
N GLU A 6 -21.61 -5.08 -13.26
CA GLU A 6 -20.45 -4.78 -14.10
C GLU A 6 -19.13 -5.07 -13.36
N PRO A 7 -18.10 -5.54 -14.06
CA PRO A 7 -16.81 -5.82 -13.46
C PRO A 7 -16.07 -4.52 -13.11
N GLY A 8 -15.84 -4.31 -11.80
CA GLY A 8 -14.60 -3.69 -11.32
C GLY A 8 -14.50 -2.17 -11.32
N LEU A 9 -15.60 -1.41 -11.25
CA LEU A 9 -15.51 0.02 -10.92
C LEU A 9 -15.28 0.17 -9.40
N LEU A 10 -14.22 0.89 -9.00
CA LEU A 10 -13.97 1.27 -7.60
C LEU A 10 -15.29 1.71 -6.96
N ARG A 11 -15.65 1.10 -5.83
CA ARG A 11 -16.93 1.40 -5.19
C ARG A 11 -16.94 2.88 -4.81
N GLU A 12 -18.06 3.56 -5.04
CA GLU A 12 -18.21 4.97 -4.68
C GLU A 12 -17.71 5.20 -3.24
N GLY A 13 -16.74 6.10 -3.06
CA GLY A 13 -16.13 6.42 -1.76
C GLY A 13 -14.86 5.63 -1.39
N GLU A 14 -14.46 4.60 -2.14
CA GLU A 14 -13.23 3.84 -1.85
C GLU A 14 -11.97 4.72 -1.93
N THR A 15 -11.93 5.64 -2.89
CA THR A 15 -10.84 6.62 -3.05
C THR A 15 -10.80 7.62 -1.90
N ALA A 16 -11.97 8.11 -1.46
CA ALA A 16 -12.09 9.01 -0.31
C ALA A 16 -11.63 8.33 0.99
N GLY A 17 -12.02 7.07 1.20
CA GLY A 17 -11.58 6.29 2.36
C GLY A 17 -10.06 6.10 2.40
N LYS A 18 -9.44 5.74 1.27
CA LYS A 18 -7.97 5.59 1.18
C LYS A 18 -7.24 6.90 1.48
N ALA A 19 -7.68 8.01 0.88
CA ALA A 19 -7.10 9.33 1.14
C ALA A 19 -7.29 9.79 2.61
N ALA A 20 -8.43 9.46 3.22
CA ALA A 20 -8.68 9.76 4.62
C ALA A 20 -7.71 9.01 5.55
N VAL A 21 -7.37 7.75 5.24
CA VAL A 21 -6.39 6.98 6.02
C VAL A 21 -5.00 7.61 5.94
N ASP A 22 -4.58 8.08 4.77
CA ASP A 22 -3.29 8.77 4.61
C ASP A 22 -3.22 10.05 5.47
N LYS A 23 -4.28 10.86 5.45
CA LYS A 23 -4.35 12.08 6.28
C LYS A 23 -4.39 11.75 7.77
N MET A 24 -5.15 10.73 8.16
CA MET A 24 -5.21 10.26 9.55
C MET A 24 -3.83 9.82 10.04
N ALA A 25 -3.09 9.04 9.24
CA ALA A 25 -1.73 8.63 9.58
C ALA A 25 -0.78 9.82 9.74
N HIS A 26 -0.93 10.84 8.90
CA HIS A 26 -0.18 12.09 9.02
C HIS A 26 -0.47 12.81 10.34
N ASP A 27 -1.74 13.10 10.63
CA ASP A 27 -2.12 13.88 11.81
C ASP A 27 -1.76 13.18 13.11
N MET A 28 -2.11 11.89 13.22
CA MET A 28 -1.75 11.08 14.38
C MET A 28 -0.23 10.98 14.54
N GLY A 29 0.52 10.86 13.44
CA GLY A 29 1.98 10.79 13.49
C GLY A 29 2.63 12.09 13.99
N VAL A 30 1.99 13.25 13.75
CA VAL A 30 2.42 14.53 14.30
C VAL A 30 2.04 14.65 15.78
N GLU A 31 0.78 14.40 16.11
CA GLU A 31 0.26 14.52 17.49
C GLU A 31 0.96 13.57 18.46
N LEU A 32 1.16 12.31 18.06
CA LEU A 32 1.73 11.29 18.93
C LEU A 32 3.27 11.30 18.96
N ARG A 33 3.92 12.21 18.21
CA ARG A 33 5.39 12.30 18.16
C ARG A 33 6.01 12.54 19.54
N ALA A 34 5.37 13.37 20.38
CA ALA A 34 5.81 13.64 21.74
C ALA A 34 5.78 12.41 22.67
N HIS A 35 5.01 11.38 22.29
CA HIS A 35 4.87 10.14 23.03
C HIS A 35 5.74 9.00 22.45
N GLY A 36 6.57 9.28 21.44
CA GLY A 36 7.43 8.28 20.81
C GLY A 36 6.65 7.23 20.01
N VAL A 37 5.43 7.54 19.56
CA VAL A 37 4.62 6.64 18.73
C VAL A 37 4.79 7.04 17.27
N ALA A 38 5.21 6.08 16.45
CA ALA A 38 5.28 6.25 15.00
C ALA A 38 3.97 5.81 14.34
N VAL A 39 3.50 6.62 13.39
CA VAL A 39 2.31 6.30 12.57
C VAL A 39 2.68 6.47 11.11
N VAL A 40 2.43 5.46 10.30
CA VAL A 40 2.76 5.44 8.87
C VAL A 40 1.59 4.89 8.06
N SER A 41 1.42 5.39 6.84
CA SER A 41 0.56 4.75 5.83
C SER A 41 1.43 4.02 4.81
N ILE A 42 1.01 2.82 4.38
CA ILE A 42 1.75 2.01 3.41
C ILE A 42 0.89 1.81 2.16
N TRP A 43 1.35 2.36 1.05
CA TRP A 43 0.85 2.09 -0.28
C TRP A 43 1.50 0.80 -0.79
N MET A 44 0.76 -0.30 -0.69
CA MET A 44 1.13 -1.59 -1.25
C MET A 44 0.84 -1.67 -2.75
N GLY A 45 1.52 -2.58 -3.45
CA GLY A 45 1.26 -2.89 -4.84
C GLY A 45 0.00 -3.73 -5.03
N LEU A 46 -0.16 -4.28 -6.24
CA LEU A 46 -1.24 -5.22 -6.53
C LEU A 46 -0.99 -6.54 -5.80
N LEU A 47 -1.86 -6.92 -4.87
CA LEU A 47 -1.65 -8.10 -4.03
C LEU A 47 -2.23 -9.38 -4.62
N LYS A 48 -1.46 -10.47 -4.57
CA LYS A 48 -1.94 -11.85 -4.80
C LYS A 48 -2.67 -12.36 -3.57
N THR A 49 -3.93 -11.96 -3.44
CA THR A 49 -4.85 -12.45 -2.38
C THR A 49 -5.72 -13.59 -2.91
N GLU A 50 -6.34 -14.36 -2.02
CA GLU A 50 -7.31 -15.41 -2.37
C GLU A 50 -8.46 -14.84 -3.23
N ARG A 51 -8.85 -13.59 -2.96
CA ARG A 51 -9.82 -12.86 -3.78
C ARG A 51 -9.32 -12.64 -5.21
N THR A 52 -8.05 -12.27 -5.35
CA THR A 52 -7.47 -12.01 -6.68
C THR A 52 -7.20 -13.32 -7.42
N GLU A 53 -6.79 -14.38 -6.72
CA GLU A 53 -6.68 -15.72 -7.27
C GLU A 53 -8.02 -16.24 -7.79
N ALA A 54 -9.12 -16.01 -7.07
CA ALA A 54 -10.45 -16.36 -7.53
C ALA A 54 -10.84 -15.63 -8.83
N VAL A 55 -10.43 -14.36 -8.98
CA VAL A 55 -10.63 -13.60 -10.24
C VAL A 55 -9.76 -14.15 -11.36
N LEU A 56 -8.51 -14.52 -11.06
CA LEU A 56 -7.56 -15.08 -12.04
C LEU A 56 -7.89 -16.51 -12.47
N ALA A 57 -8.76 -17.21 -11.73
CA ALA A 57 -9.26 -18.53 -12.12
C ALA A 57 -10.28 -18.47 -13.27
N ASP A 58 -10.86 -17.30 -13.54
CA ASP A 58 -11.71 -17.06 -14.71
C ASP A 58 -10.84 -16.68 -15.93
N PRO A 59 -10.81 -17.48 -17.01
CA PRO A 59 -9.98 -17.21 -18.19
C PRO A 59 -10.33 -15.93 -18.96
N GLU A 60 -11.56 -15.41 -18.82
CA GLU A 60 -11.93 -14.12 -19.43
C GLU A 60 -11.34 -12.97 -18.62
N LEU A 61 -11.50 -13.00 -17.30
CA LEU A 61 -10.97 -11.97 -16.42
C LEU A 61 -9.45 -12.01 -16.35
N ALA A 62 -8.83 -13.19 -16.30
CA ALA A 62 -7.39 -13.38 -16.20
C ALA A 62 -6.62 -12.66 -17.32
N ARG A 63 -7.16 -12.65 -18.55
CA ARG A 63 -6.57 -11.96 -19.71
C ARG A 63 -6.35 -10.46 -19.46
N HIS A 64 -7.17 -9.83 -18.63
CA HIS A 64 -7.00 -8.42 -18.26
C HIS A 64 -5.84 -8.18 -17.27
N TYR A 65 -5.40 -9.22 -16.56
CA TYR A 65 -4.39 -9.13 -15.51
C TYR A 65 -3.05 -9.78 -15.88
N GLU A 66 -2.93 -10.46 -17.02
CA GLU A 66 -1.71 -11.17 -17.44
C GLU A 66 -0.45 -10.29 -17.35
N HIS A 67 -0.53 -9.05 -17.82
CA HIS A 67 0.59 -8.09 -17.80
C HIS A 67 0.95 -7.58 -16.39
N LEU A 68 0.09 -7.82 -15.38
CA LEU A 68 0.28 -7.39 -14.00
C LEU A 68 0.75 -8.53 -13.10
N LEU A 69 0.58 -9.80 -13.49
CA LEU A 69 0.93 -10.97 -12.68
C LEU A 69 2.38 -10.98 -12.20
N GLU A 70 3.27 -10.39 -13.00
CA GLU A 70 4.69 -10.27 -12.71
C GLU A 70 5.04 -9.15 -11.74
N THR A 71 4.21 -8.11 -11.67
CA THR A 71 4.40 -6.96 -10.78
C THR A 71 3.67 -7.13 -9.45
N MET A 72 2.81 -8.14 -9.34
CA MET A 72 2.03 -8.38 -8.13
C MET A 72 2.88 -8.89 -6.96
N GLU A 73 2.60 -8.35 -5.78
CA GLU A 73 3.24 -8.67 -4.51
C GLU A 73 2.49 -9.79 -3.79
N THR A 74 3.18 -10.63 -3.02
CA THR A 74 2.48 -11.45 -2.02
C THR A 74 2.07 -10.57 -0.82
N PRO A 75 0.98 -10.90 -0.10
CA PRO A 75 0.61 -10.21 1.14
C PRO A 75 1.73 -10.21 2.20
N GLN A 76 2.60 -11.22 2.17
CA GLN A 76 3.73 -11.38 3.09
C GLN A 76 4.77 -10.27 2.94
N LEU A 77 4.97 -9.71 1.74
CA LEU A 77 5.92 -8.61 1.53
C LEU A 77 5.58 -7.42 2.42
N THR A 78 4.31 -7.02 2.49
CA THR A 78 3.85 -5.94 3.37
C THR A 78 4.13 -6.26 4.84
N GLY A 79 3.92 -7.51 5.26
CA GLY A 79 4.24 -7.96 6.63
C GLY A 79 5.74 -7.86 6.95
N LEU A 80 6.60 -8.26 6.01
CA LEU A 80 8.06 -8.15 6.16
C LEU A 80 8.52 -6.69 6.23
N VAL A 81 7.91 -5.80 5.42
CA VAL A 81 8.18 -4.36 5.47
C VAL A 81 7.77 -3.76 6.82
N ILE A 82 6.61 -4.13 7.35
CA ILE A 82 6.15 -3.69 8.68
C ILE A 82 7.11 -4.17 9.78
N ASP A 83 7.54 -5.43 9.71
CA ASP A 83 8.50 -6.00 10.67
C ASP A 83 9.87 -5.29 10.62
N ALA A 84 10.34 -4.91 9.43
CA ALA A 84 11.56 -4.12 9.29
C ALA A 84 11.40 -2.68 9.79
N LEU A 85 10.28 -2.01 9.49
CA LEU A 85 9.96 -0.69 10.03
C LEU A 85 9.95 -0.70 11.57
N ALA A 86 9.29 -1.70 12.17
CA ALA A 86 9.18 -1.82 13.62
C ALA A 86 10.55 -1.99 14.33
N ARG A 87 11.56 -2.47 13.61
CA ARG A 87 12.93 -2.64 14.10
C ARG A 87 13.88 -1.53 13.64
N ASP A 88 13.42 -0.56 12.85
CA ASP A 88 14.25 0.53 12.36
C ASP A 88 14.58 1.50 13.51
N PRO A 89 15.87 1.69 13.88
CA PRO A 89 16.24 2.64 14.92
C PRO A 89 15.86 4.10 14.56
N HIS A 90 15.60 4.38 13.28
CA HIS A 90 15.14 5.66 12.76
C HIS A 90 13.64 5.69 12.41
N LEU A 91 12.84 4.77 12.97
CA LEU A 91 11.39 4.69 12.70
C LEU A 91 10.65 6.03 12.88
N MET A 92 11.02 6.82 13.88
CA MET A 92 10.38 8.13 14.12
C MET A 92 10.63 9.16 13.00
N ASP A 93 11.67 8.99 12.19
CA ASP A 93 11.92 9.84 11.01
C ASP A 93 11.00 9.47 9.83
N ARG A 94 10.40 8.28 9.91
CA ARG A 94 9.43 7.76 8.95
C ARG A 94 7.98 8.02 9.32
N SER A 95 7.70 8.42 10.57
CA SER A 95 6.36 8.77 11.07
C SER A 95 5.73 9.93 10.30
N ALA A 96 4.39 10.00 10.33
CA ALA A 96 3.55 11.02 9.70
C ALA A 96 3.65 11.09 8.16
N LYS A 97 4.02 9.98 7.52
CA LYS A 97 4.26 9.89 6.07
C LYS A 97 3.58 8.67 5.46
N VAL A 98 3.35 8.78 4.16
CA VAL A 98 2.89 7.70 3.30
C VAL A 98 4.10 7.11 2.56
N TRP A 99 4.24 5.79 2.60
CA TRP A 99 5.38 5.07 2.01
C TRP A 99 4.93 4.03 1.01
N ILE A 100 5.66 3.89 -0.10
CA ILE A 100 5.44 2.80 -1.06
C ILE A 100 6.13 1.54 -0.55
N GLY A 101 5.36 0.46 -0.38
CA GLY A 101 5.83 -0.81 0.19
C GLY A 101 7.03 -1.39 -0.56
N ALA A 102 6.94 -1.50 -1.89
CA ALA A 102 8.06 -1.95 -2.74
C ALA A 102 9.34 -1.11 -2.57
N GLU A 103 9.22 0.21 -2.37
CA GLU A 103 10.38 1.07 -2.16
C GLU A 103 11.01 0.89 -0.79
N LEU A 104 10.19 0.72 0.25
CA LEU A 104 10.68 0.37 1.58
C LEU A 104 11.34 -1.01 1.59
N ALA A 105 10.73 -2.00 0.93
CA ALA A 105 11.32 -3.33 0.79
C ALA A 105 12.73 -3.24 0.20
N ARG A 106 12.89 -2.50 -0.91
CA ARG A 106 14.20 -2.25 -1.52
C ARG A 106 15.17 -1.50 -0.59
N GLN A 107 14.71 -0.48 0.14
CA GLN A 107 15.54 0.24 1.11
C GLN A 107 16.05 -0.67 2.24
N TYR A 108 15.24 -1.63 2.67
CA TYR A 108 15.59 -2.60 3.71
C TYR A 108 16.27 -3.88 3.16
N GLY A 109 16.48 -3.99 1.84
CA GLY A 109 17.04 -5.19 1.21
C GLY A 109 16.13 -6.42 1.31
N ILE A 110 14.82 -6.22 1.45
CA ILE A 110 13.81 -7.27 1.57
C ILE A 110 13.36 -7.69 0.17
N ARG A 111 13.36 -9.00 -0.06
CA ARG A 111 12.68 -9.63 -1.19
C ARG A 111 11.35 -10.20 -0.73
N ASP A 112 10.42 -10.27 -1.65
CA ASP A 112 9.17 -10.99 -1.46
C ASP A 112 9.46 -12.49 -1.21
N VAL A 113 8.54 -13.21 -0.57
CA VAL A 113 8.73 -14.61 -0.14
C VAL A 113 8.94 -15.58 -1.31
N ASN A 114 8.59 -15.16 -2.52
CA ASN A 114 8.84 -15.86 -3.77
C ASN A 114 10.20 -15.49 -4.41
N GLY A 115 11.05 -14.71 -3.72
CA GLY A 115 12.37 -14.26 -4.16
C GLY A 115 12.37 -13.04 -5.08
N ARG A 116 11.19 -12.52 -5.45
CA ARG A 116 11.06 -11.37 -6.37
C ARG A 116 11.24 -10.04 -5.64
N GLU A 117 11.51 -9.01 -6.44
CA GLU A 117 11.51 -7.62 -6.01
C GLU A 117 10.46 -6.88 -6.86
N PRO A 118 9.23 -6.71 -6.35
CA PRO A 118 8.18 -6.01 -7.08
C PRO A 118 8.57 -4.56 -7.39
N PRO A 119 8.15 -4.01 -8.54
CA PRO A 119 8.50 -2.65 -8.92
C PRO A 119 7.71 -1.62 -8.08
N SER A 120 8.28 -0.42 -7.93
CA SER A 120 7.48 0.74 -7.51
C SER A 120 6.57 1.17 -8.65
N HIS A 121 5.28 1.33 -8.36
CA HIS A 121 4.31 1.86 -9.32
C HIS A 121 4.27 3.40 -9.36
N ARG A 122 5.15 4.10 -8.61
CA ARG A 122 5.26 5.58 -8.64
C ARG A 122 5.31 6.17 -10.06
N PRO A 123 6.07 5.61 -11.04
CA PRO A 123 6.10 6.18 -12.39
C PRO A 123 4.74 6.20 -13.11
N LEU A 124 3.83 5.31 -12.72
CA LEU A 124 2.49 5.19 -13.32
C LEU A 124 1.42 5.88 -12.47
N LEU A 125 1.51 5.77 -11.13
CA LEU A 125 0.46 6.18 -10.20
C LEU A 125 0.75 7.51 -9.49
N GLY A 126 1.97 8.05 -9.63
CA GLY A 126 2.39 9.30 -9.02
C GLY A 126 2.98 9.13 -7.62
N ASP A 127 3.30 10.27 -7.01
CA ASP A 127 3.90 10.34 -5.68
C ASP A 127 2.84 10.23 -4.57
N PRO A 128 3.22 9.68 -3.39
CA PRO A 128 2.40 9.80 -2.20
C PRO A 128 2.09 11.27 -1.88
N PRO A 129 0.93 11.56 -1.26
CA PRO A 129 0.52 12.93 -0.96
C PRO A 129 1.48 13.60 0.01
N VAL A 130 1.68 14.90 -0.19
CA VAL A 130 2.36 15.78 0.78
C VAL A 130 1.29 16.61 1.48
N PHE A 131 1.17 16.42 2.79
CA PHE A 131 0.23 17.19 3.62
C PHE A 131 0.88 18.47 4.16
N SER A 132 0.05 19.47 4.42
CA SER A 132 0.48 20.73 5.03
C SER A 132 1.06 20.49 6.41
N SER A 133 2.16 21.19 6.74
CA SER A 133 2.72 21.19 8.10
C SER A 133 1.87 21.99 9.10
N ALA A 134 0.87 22.74 8.64
CA ALA A 134 -0.05 23.48 9.50
C ALA A 134 -1.04 22.50 10.14
N ILE A 135 -0.82 22.16 11.40
CA ILE A 135 -1.75 21.43 12.25
C ILE A 135 -2.48 22.45 13.12
N ILE A 136 -3.81 22.47 13.07
CA ILE A 136 -4.62 23.31 13.95
C ILE A 136 -4.88 22.50 15.23
N GLN A 137 -4.38 23.02 16.36
CA GLN A 137 -4.59 22.47 17.70
C GLN A 137 -5.73 23.19 18.40
#